data_AF-A0A498BS76-F1
#
_entry.id   AF-A0A498BS76-F1
#
_cell.length_a   1.000
_cell.length_b   1.000
_cell.length_c   1.000
_cell.angle_alpha   90.00
_cell.angle_beta   90.00
_cell.angle_gamma   90.00
#
_symmetry.space_group_name_H-M   'P 1'
#
loop_
_entity.id
_entity.type
_entity.pdbx_description
1 polymer ?
#
loop_
_entity_poly.entity_id
_entity_poly.type
_entity_poly.pdbx_seq_one_letter_code
_entity_poly.pdbx_strand_id
1 'polypeptide(L)'
;MTPTRRPASHFVNANAVSVRGMARNGIGRPSKGERDAILAKPPVTFGAILKENADKEGLSYGDYLLLLAAEQLNMPQYAPKPPRNRAAELDIPREASSAAA
;
A
#
# COMPACT_ATOMS: atom_id res chain seq x y z
N MET A 1 -36.28 -31.79 7.85
CA MET A 1 -36.14 -30.33 8.05
C MET A 1 -34.74 -29.94 7.62
N THR A 2 -34.61 -29.33 6.45
CA THR A 2 -33.33 -29.05 5.79
C THR A 2 -33.09 -27.54 5.78
N PRO A 3 -31.97 -27.01 6.31
CA PRO A 3 -31.73 -25.58 6.28
C PRO A 3 -31.12 -25.18 4.93
N THR A 4 -31.90 -24.47 4.11
CA THR A 4 -31.46 -23.87 2.85
C THR A 4 -30.45 -22.74 3.13
N ARG A 5 -29.18 -22.94 2.76
CA ARG A 5 -28.14 -21.91 2.76
C ARG A 5 -28.53 -20.78 1.79
N ARG A 6 -28.56 -19.54 2.28
CA ARG A 6 -28.64 -18.34 1.42
C ARG A 6 -27.32 -18.15 0.68
N PRO A 7 -27.31 -17.88 -0.64
CA PRO A 7 -26.07 -17.56 -1.35
C PRO A 7 -25.59 -16.14 -0.99
N ALA A 8 -24.27 -15.99 -0.92
CA ALA A 8 -23.56 -14.75 -0.66
C ALA A 8 -23.95 -13.68 -1.68
N SER A 9 -24.45 -12.54 -1.19
CA SER A 9 -24.68 -11.32 -1.96
C SER A 9 -23.39 -10.89 -2.66
N HIS A 10 -23.36 -11.07 -3.97
CA HIS A 10 -22.38 -10.43 -4.85
C HIS A 10 -22.58 -8.92 -4.79
N PHE A 11 -21.76 -8.24 -4.00
CA PHE A 11 -21.60 -6.79 -4.13
C PHE A 11 -20.85 -6.52 -5.43
N VAL A 12 -21.60 -6.28 -6.50
CA VAL A 12 -21.07 -5.72 -7.74
C VAL A 12 -20.87 -4.23 -7.50
N ASN A 13 -19.61 -3.78 -7.41
CA ASN A 13 -19.30 -2.35 -7.42
C ASN A 13 -19.44 -1.83 -8.86
N ALA A 14 -20.55 -1.16 -9.15
CA ALA A 14 -20.89 -0.64 -10.47
C ALA A 14 -20.37 0.80 -10.73
N ASN A 15 -19.37 1.30 -9.99
CA ASN A 15 -18.76 2.60 -10.25
C ASN A 15 -17.37 2.47 -10.87
N ALA A 16 -17.31 1.90 -12.08
CA ALA A 16 -16.18 2.11 -12.98
C ALA A 16 -16.35 3.48 -13.67
N VAL A 17 -15.95 4.56 -12.97
CA VAL A 17 -15.81 5.86 -13.60
C VAL A 17 -14.60 5.80 -14.54
N SER A 18 -14.88 5.79 -15.84
CA SER A 18 -13.92 5.90 -16.93
C SER A 18 -13.14 7.21 -16.80
N VAL A 19 -11.91 7.13 -16.25
CA VAL A 19 -10.95 8.22 -16.37
C VAL A 19 -10.34 8.12 -17.76
N ARG A 20 -10.97 8.82 -18.70
CA ARG A 20 -10.48 9.03 -20.06
C ARG A 20 -9.03 9.52 -20.00
N GLY A 21 -8.13 8.76 -20.62
CA GLY A 21 -6.71 9.07 -20.66
C GLY A 21 -6.43 10.42 -21.32
N MET A 22 -5.66 11.25 -20.62
CA MET A 22 -4.88 12.32 -21.23
C MET A 22 -3.41 11.95 -21.14
N ALA A 23 -2.86 11.44 -22.24
CA ALA A 23 -1.42 11.46 -22.45
C ALA A 23 -0.98 12.91 -22.68
N ARG A 24 0.05 13.36 -21.95
CA ARG A 24 0.91 14.45 -22.41
C ARG A 24 2.36 14.03 -22.26
N ASN A 25 3.06 14.08 -23.40
CA ASN A 25 4.50 13.95 -23.53
C ASN A 25 5.23 14.91 -22.57
N GLY A 26 6.27 14.43 -21.92
CA GLY A 26 7.20 15.26 -21.16
C GLY A 26 7.86 14.47 -20.04
N ILE A 27 9.15 14.14 -20.23
CA ILE A 27 10.16 13.67 -19.27
C ILE A 27 9.73 13.91 -17.80
N GLY A 28 8.95 12.99 -17.25
CA GLY A 28 8.33 13.11 -15.94
C GLY A 28 8.86 12.01 -15.03
N ARG A 29 8.92 12.29 -13.72
CA ARG A 29 9.28 11.29 -12.70
C ARG A 29 8.45 10.03 -12.92
N PRO A 30 9.06 8.83 -13.03
CA PRO A 30 8.32 7.58 -13.16
C PRO A 30 7.20 7.52 -12.11
N SER A 31 6.01 7.11 -12.54
CA SER A 31 4.90 6.88 -11.61
C SER A 31 5.35 5.88 -10.54
N LYS A 32 4.85 6.01 -9.31
CA LYS A 32 5.25 5.15 -8.17
C LYS A 32 4.68 3.71 -8.27
N GLY A 33 4.39 3.25 -9.49
CA GLY A 33 3.59 2.07 -9.79
C GLY A 33 2.08 2.34 -9.80
N GLU A 34 1.32 1.35 -10.23
CA GLU A 34 -0.14 1.33 -10.18
C GLU A 34 -0.60 1.06 -8.73
N ARG A 35 -1.37 1.98 -8.15
CA ARG A 35 -1.85 1.92 -6.77
C ARG A 35 -3.24 2.50 -6.69
N ASP A 36 -4.12 1.89 -5.91
CA ASP A 36 -5.43 2.45 -5.60
C ASP A 36 -5.36 3.43 -4.42
N ALA A 37 -6.21 4.44 -4.42
CA ALA A 37 -6.27 5.46 -3.38
C ALA A 37 -7.33 5.08 -2.34
N ILE A 38 -6.90 4.73 -1.13
CA ILE A 38 -7.81 4.41 -0.02
C ILE A 38 -7.99 5.65 0.86
N LEU A 39 -9.22 6.18 0.92
CA LEU A 39 -9.59 7.29 1.79
C LEU A 39 -10.53 6.79 2.90
N ALA A 40 -10.01 6.66 4.11
CA ALA A 40 -10.79 6.37 5.31
C ALA A 40 -10.95 7.62 6.18
N LYS A 41 -12.16 7.87 6.70
CA LYS A 41 -12.47 8.98 7.60
C LYS A 41 -13.09 8.46 8.91
N PRO A 42 -12.32 7.74 9.75
CA PRO A 42 -12.83 7.25 11.03
C PRO A 42 -13.13 8.41 11.99
N PRO A 43 -13.94 8.17 13.04
CA PRO A 43 -14.08 9.10 14.15
C PRO A 43 -12.72 9.49 14.74
N VAL A 44 -12.57 10.74 15.19
CA VAL A 44 -11.30 11.30 15.67
C VAL A 44 -10.69 10.46 16.80
N THR A 45 -11.52 10.02 17.75
CA THR A 45 -11.09 9.17 18.87
C THR A 45 -10.50 7.85 18.40
N PHE A 46 -11.11 7.22 17.41
CA PHE A 46 -10.62 5.95 16.86
C PHE A 46 -9.36 6.16 16.01
N GLY A 47 -9.30 7.23 15.22
CA GLY A 47 -8.09 7.60 14.47
C GLY A 47 -6.88 7.85 15.37
N ALA A 48 -7.10 8.44 16.56
CA ALA A 48 -6.03 8.63 17.54
C ALA A 48 -5.47 7.31 18.07
N ILE A 49 -6.34 6.33 18.37
CA ILE A 49 -5.93 4.98 18.80
C ILE A 49 -5.10 4.30 17.71
N LEU A 50 -5.58 4.34 16.46
CA LEU A 50 -4.87 3.75 15.33
C LEU A 50 -3.49 4.39 15.12
N LYS A 51 -3.40 5.71 15.29
CA LYS A 51 -2.12 6.43 15.21
C LYS A 51 -1.16 6.02 16.32
N GLU A 52 -1.64 5.95 17.56
CA GLU A 52 -0.82 5.52 18.70
C GLU A 52 -0.28 4.10 18.50
N ASN A 53 -1.09 3.19 17.96
CA ASN A 53 -0.65 1.84 17.67
C ASN A 53 0.39 1.79 16.54
N ALA A 54 0.21 2.57 15.47
CA ALA A 54 1.20 2.70 14.42
C ALA A 54 2.55 3.19 14.96
N ASP A 55 2.52 4.20 15.85
CA ASP A 55 3.72 4.74 16.49
C ASP A 55 4.42 3.68 17.36
N LYS A 56 3.67 2.85 18.10
CA LYS A 56 4.21 1.74 18.92
C LYS A 56 4.91 0.67 18.08
N GLU A 57 4.41 0.39 16.88
CA GLU A 57 5.02 -0.56 15.94
C GLU A 57 6.12 0.06 15.07
N GLY A 58 6.35 1.37 15.20
CA GLY A 58 7.32 2.10 14.38
C GLY A 58 6.92 2.16 12.89
N LEU A 59 5.61 2.07 12.61
CA LEU A 59 5.03 2.09 11.27
C LEU A 59 4.43 3.45 10.95
N SER A 60 4.37 3.79 9.66
CA SER A 60 3.55 4.93 9.25
C SER A 60 2.07 4.61 9.45
N TYR A 61 1.24 5.64 9.68
CA TYR A 61 -0.20 5.46 9.86
C TYR A 61 -0.84 4.66 8.71
N GLY A 62 -0.44 4.93 7.46
CA GLY A 62 -0.94 4.20 6.30
C GLY A 62 -0.45 2.75 6.24
N ASP A 63 0.83 2.52 6.57
CA ASP A 63 1.40 1.17 6.58
C ASP A 63 0.76 0.29 7.67
N TYR A 64 0.45 0.86 8.83
CA TYR A 64 -0.28 0.17 9.88
C TYR A 64 -1.68 -0.26 9.43
N LEU A 65 -2.41 0.59 8.70
CA LEU A 65 -3.71 0.20 8.14
C LEU A 65 -3.59 -0.92 7.09
N LEU A 66 -2.55 -0.88 6.26
CA LEU A 66 -2.24 -1.94 5.30
C LEU A 66 -1.88 -3.26 6.01
N LEU A 67 -1.12 -3.20 7.11
CA LEU A 67 -0.81 -4.36 7.95
C LEU A 67 -2.09 -5.02 8.47
N LEU A 68 -2.95 -4.24 9.14
CA LEU A 68 -4.22 -4.76 9.68
C LEU A 68 -5.10 -5.38 8.60
N ALA A 69 -5.19 -4.75 7.42
CA ALA A 69 -5.94 -5.29 6.30
C ALA A 69 -5.33 -6.60 5.77
N ALA A 70 -4.01 -6.65 5.62
CA ALA A 70 -3.29 -7.84 5.17
C ALA A 70 -3.45 -9.01 6.15
N GLU A 71 -3.35 -8.76 7.46
CA GLU A 71 -3.58 -9.76 8.50
C GLU A 71 -5.00 -10.30 8.49
N GLN A 72 -5.99 -9.39 8.46
CA GLN A 72 -7.40 -9.77 8.49
C GLN A 72 -7.82 -10.58 7.25
N LEU A 73 -7.19 -10.30 6.10
CA LEU A 73 -7.41 -11.03 4.86
C LEU A 73 -6.50 -12.26 4.69
N ASN A 74 -5.59 -12.53 5.65
CA ASN A 74 -4.57 -13.57 5.57
C ASN A 74 -3.69 -13.46 4.31
N MET A 75 -3.31 -12.23 3.96
CA MET A 75 -2.48 -11.90 2.79
C MET A 75 -1.17 -11.20 3.20
N PRO A 76 -0.25 -11.89 3.90
CA PRO A 76 0.97 -11.28 4.46
C PRO A 76 1.91 -10.69 3.39
N GLN A 77 1.80 -11.10 2.13
CA GLN A 77 2.57 -10.54 1.01
C GLN A 77 2.29 -9.05 0.75
N TYR A 78 1.15 -8.54 1.21
CA TYR A 78 0.78 -7.12 1.12
C TYR A 78 1.07 -6.33 2.40
N ALA A 79 1.57 -6.99 3.45
CA ALA A 79 2.00 -6.30 4.66
C ALA A 79 3.19 -5.37 4.35
N PRO A 80 3.28 -4.22 5.04
CA PRO A 80 4.41 -3.31 4.87
C PRO A 80 5.72 -4.01 5.21
N LYS A 81 6.74 -3.78 4.37
CA LYS A 81 8.08 -4.34 4.61
C LYS A 81 8.74 -3.60 5.77
N PRO A 82 9.47 -4.31 6.65
CA PRO A 82 10.19 -3.67 7.73
C PRO A 82 11.21 -2.64 7.19
N PRO A 83 11.57 -1.63 8.02
CA PRO A 83 12.53 -0.61 7.63
C PRO A 83 13.82 -1.22 7.09
N ARG A 84 14.36 -0.67 6.01
CA ARG A 84 15.63 -1.12 5.45
C ARG A 84 16.76 -0.92 6.46
N ASN A 85 17.45 -2.00 6.81
CA ASN A 85 18.67 -1.93 7.60
C ASN A 85 19.85 -1.58 6.68
N ARG A 86 20.25 -0.30 6.68
CA ARG A 86 21.39 0.17 5.87
C ARG A 86 22.71 -0.50 6.23
N ALA A 87 22.89 -0.94 7.46
CA ALA A 87 24.12 -1.63 7.88
C ALA A 87 24.22 -3.07 7.32
N ALA A 88 23.11 -3.63 6.84
CA ALA A 88 23.04 -4.93 6.18
C ALA A 88 23.00 -4.81 4.64
N GLU A 89 23.12 -3.59 4.10
CA GLU A 89 23.21 -3.41 2.65
C GLU A 89 24.58 -3.89 2.14
N LEU A 90 24.58 -4.57 0.99
CA LEU A 90 25.80 -5.03 0.35
C LEU A 90 26.64 -3.81 -0.07
N ASP A 91 27.95 -3.87 0.17
CA ASP A 91 28.87 -2.84 -0.28
C ASP A 91 29.00 -2.91 -1.81
N ILE A 92 28.41 -1.93 -2.51
CA ILE A 92 28.42 -1.88 -3.96
C ILE A 92 29.65 -1.05 -4.38
N PRO A 93 30.68 -1.66 -5.00
CA PRO A 93 31.86 -0.92 -5.42
C PRO A 93 31.48 0.15 -6.43
N ARG A 94 31.95 1.39 -6.21
CA ARG A 94 31.81 2.47 -7.19
C ARG A 94 32.65 2.16 -8.43
N GLU A 95 32.02 2.04 -9.59
CA GLU A 95 32.73 2.02 -10.86
C GLU A 95 33.43 3.37 -11.07
N ALA A 96 34.74 3.33 -11.36
CA ALA A 96 35.48 4.52 -11.77
C ALA A 96 34.92 4.99 -13.12
N SER A 97 34.44 6.24 -13.19
CA SER A 97 33.96 6.80 -14.45
C SER A 97 35.11 6.78 -15.47
N SER A 98 35.02 5.90 -16.47
CA SER A 98 35.86 5.98 -17.65
C SER A 98 35.45 7.23 -18.41
N ALA A 99 36.15 8.34 -18.15
CA ALA A 99 36.09 9.51 -19.02
C ALA A 99 36.77 9.10 -20.33
N ALA A 100 35.96 8.81 -21.34
CA ALA A 100 36.43 8.65 -22.71
C ALA A 100 37.06 9.98 -23.17
N ALA A 101 38.34 9.90 -23.55
CA ALA A 101 39.14 10.97 -24.14
C ALA A 101 38.82 11.17 -25.63
#